data_AF-A0A1I7V243-F1
#
_entry.id   AF-A0A1I7V243-F1
#
_cell.length_a   1.000
_cell.length_b   1.000
_cell.length_c   1.000
_cell.angle_alpha   90.00
_cell.angle_beta   90.00
_cell.angle_gamma   90.00
#
_symmetry.space_group_name_H-M   'P 1'
#
loop_
_entity.id
_entity.type
_entity.pdbx_description
1 polymer ?
#
loop_
_entity_poly.entity_id
_entity_poly.type
_entity_poly.pdbx_seq_one_letter_code
_entity_poly.pdbx_strand_id
1 'polypeptide(L)'
;MRRFFQKNRVFEVEKFEVQKYVACKPCRLQKCFQVGMETANFQYHRDTLRDSKTVIPQTLECFVGRPEMILFWDSQKPTHKTYIDVTFLIDEASKIFKQPSERIHISKSRLHRLSLGSVIPSVKNYKFVTQMTQKDVAETWQFRFLTVAKWLTHFQEFEDLDGELKLTILQTIWHIWSILDYHSLAATHRKIIQMLRNLRQ
;
A
#
# COMPACT_ATOMS: atom_id res chain seq x y z
N MET A 1 26.20 -18.84 -14.99
CA MET A 1 25.15 -19.08 -16.00
C MET A 1 23.77 -19.33 -15.39
N ARG A 2 23.51 -20.43 -14.65
CA ARG A 2 22.17 -20.73 -14.10
C ARG A 2 21.49 -19.61 -13.28
N ARG A 3 22.19 -19.00 -12.31
CA ARG A 3 21.70 -17.84 -11.52
C ARG A 3 21.46 -16.56 -12.34
N PHE A 4 21.99 -16.49 -13.56
CA PHE A 4 21.76 -15.37 -14.48
C PHE A 4 20.39 -15.53 -15.14
N PHE A 5 20.10 -16.72 -15.67
CA PHE A 5 18.84 -17.04 -16.36
C PHE A 5 17.66 -17.27 -15.42
N GLN A 6 17.86 -17.76 -14.19
CA GLN A 6 16.76 -17.87 -13.20
C GLN A 6 16.21 -16.53 -12.70
N LYS A 7 16.90 -15.40 -12.96
CA LYS A 7 16.53 -14.07 -12.44
C LYS A 7 16.11 -13.07 -13.52
N ASN A 8 15.89 -13.50 -14.78
CA ASN A 8 15.52 -12.65 -15.92
C ASN A 8 16.25 -11.29 -15.96
N ARG A 9 17.59 -11.30 -15.95
CA ARG A 9 18.38 -10.07 -16.02
C ARG A 9 18.90 -9.84 -17.44
N VAL A 10 18.53 -8.72 -18.04
CA VAL A 10 19.10 -8.18 -19.28
C VAL A 10 20.18 -7.16 -18.90
N PHE A 11 21.31 -7.16 -19.60
CA PHE A 11 22.35 -6.14 -19.46
C PHE A 11 22.67 -5.58 -20.84
N GLU A 12 22.66 -4.25 -20.95
CA GLU A 12 23.20 -3.52 -22.09
C GLU A 12 24.70 -3.28 -21.82
N VAL A 13 25.55 -3.58 -22.80
CA VAL A 13 27.01 -3.50 -22.64
C VAL A 13 27.48 -2.18 -23.25
N GLU A 14 27.56 -1.12 -22.45
CA GLU A 14 28.42 0.02 -22.78
C GLU A 14 29.87 -0.35 -22.43
N LYS A 15 30.77 -0.12 -23.40
CA LYS A 15 32.21 -0.38 -23.26
C LYS A 15 32.79 0.53 -22.19
N PHE A 16 33.15 -0.03 -21.04
CA PHE A 16 33.97 0.64 -20.04
C PHE A 16 35.38 0.04 -19.98
N GLU A 17 36.35 0.95 -20.01
CA GLU A 17 37.77 0.73 -19.99
C GLU A 17 38.24 0.09 -18.66
N VAL A 18 39.26 -0.76 -18.77
CA VAL A 18 39.57 -1.83 -17.82
C VAL A 18 40.37 -1.31 -16.62
N GLN A 19 39.83 -1.43 -15.41
CA GLN A 19 40.63 -1.54 -14.18
C GLN A 19 40.13 -2.67 -13.26
N LYS A 20 41.01 -3.67 -13.09
CA LYS A 20 41.10 -4.68 -12.02
C LYS A 20 39.81 -5.41 -11.58
N TYR A 21 39.56 -6.53 -12.25
CA TYR A 21 39.05 -7.82 -11.72
C TYR A 21 38.16 -7.80 -10.45
N VAL A 22 36.87 -7.48 -10.63
CA VAL A 22 35.78 -8.32 -10.08
C VAL A 22 34.70 -8.49 -11.16
N ALA A 23 34.83 -9.59 -11.91
CA ALA A 23 33.77 -10.29 -12.63
C ALA A 23 32.82 -9.46 -13.50
N CYS A 24 33.27 -9.05 -14.70
CA CYS A 24 32.37 -8.73 -15.81
C CYS A 24 31.40 -9.91 -16.03
N LYS A 25 30.14 -9.76 -15.61
CA LYS A 25 29.11 -10.80 -15.72
C LYS A 25 28.84 -11.17 -17.19
N PRO A 26 28.76 -10.22 -18.14
CA PRO A 26 28.66 -10.54 -19.57
C PRO A 26 29.85 -11.36 -20.08
N CYS A 27 31.08 -10.95 -19.78
CA CYS A 27 32.30 -11.64 -20.20
C CYS A 27 32.38 -13.06 -19.62
N ARG A 28 31.99 -13.23 -18.34
CA ARG A 28 31.91 -14.55 -17.70
C ARG A 28 30.81 -15.41 -18.33
N LEU A 29 29.68 -14.83 -18.69
CA LEU A 29 28.59 -15.52 -19.36
C LEU A 29 29.00 -15.98 -20.77
N GLN A 30 29.67 -15.11 -21.53
CA GLN A 30 30.21 -15.43 -22.85
C GLN A 30 31.22 -16.59 -22.77
N LYS A 31 32.11 -16.57 -21.78
CA LYS A 31 33.05 -17.67 -21.55
C LYS A 31 32.34 -18.98 -21.18
N CYS A 32 31.20 -18.94 -20.47
CA CYS A 32 30.39 -20.14 -20.20
C CYS A 32 29.86 -20.77 -21.51
N PHE A 33 29.39 -19.95 -22.46
CA PHE A 33 28.99 -20.46 -23.78
C PHE A 33 30.17 -21.01 -24.58
N GLN A 34 31.34 -20.33 -24.56
CA GLN A 34 32.54 -20.78 -25.28
C GLN A 34 33.05 -22.16 -24.81
N VAL A 35 32.86 -22.50 -23.55
CA VAL A 35 33.23 -23.83 -23.02
C VAL A 35 32.12 -24.87 -23.17
N GLY A 36 31.09 -24.58 -23.98
CA GLY A 36 30.02 -25.53 -24.33
C GLY A 36 28.90 -25.66 -23.29
N MET A 37 28.72 -24.68 -22.38
CA MET A 37 27.56 -24.70 -21.49
C MET A 37 26.30 -24.27 -22.25
N GLU A 38 25.28 -25.13 -22.24
CA GLU A 38 23.97 -24.86 -22.86
C GLU A 38 22.90 -24.59 -21.79
N THR A 39 21.94 -23.72 -22.11
CA THR A 39 20.82 -23.39 -21.21
C THR A 39 19.71 -24.45 -21.23
N ALA A 40 19.64 -25.28 -22.28
CA ALA A 40 18.62 -26.32 -22.43
C ALA A 40 18.69 -27.38 -21.32
N ASN A 41 19.89 -27.64 -20.78
CA ASN A 41 20.13 -28.64 -19.74
C ASN A 41 19.89 -28.12 -18.32
N PHE A 42 19.38 -26.89 -18.17
CA PHE A 42 19.08 -26.36 -16.85
C PHE A 42 17.81 -27.00 -16.30
N GLN A 43 17.96 -27.71 -15.20
CA GLN A 43 16.83 -28.19 -14.43
C GLN A 43 16.23 -27.03 -13.64
N TYR A 44 14.98 -26.70 -13.90
CA TYR A 44 14.19 -25.73 -13.14
C TYR A 44 13.35 -26.49 -12.10
N HIS A 45 12.92 -25.81 -11.03
CA HIS A 45 12.02 -26.39 -10.03
C HIS A 45 12.51 -27.68 -9.34
N ARG A 46 13.81 -27.79 -9.02
CA ARG A 46 14.21 -28.79 -8.02
C ARG A 46 13.69 -28.35 -6.67
N ASP A 47 12.92 -29.22 -6.02
CA ASP A 47 12.54 -29.05 -4.63
C ASP A 47 13.79 -28.83 -3.78
N THR A 48 13.71 -27.86 -2.88
CA THR A 48 14.75 -27.64 -1.88
C THR A 48 14.94 -28.95 -1.12
N LEU A 49 16.14 -29.54 -1.18
CA LEU A 49 16.61 -30.59 -0.24
C LEU A 49 16.80 -30.04 1.18
N ARG A 50 15.94 -29.11 1.60
CA ARG A 50 15.78 -28.79 3.00
C ARG A 50 14.85 -29.88 3.49
N ASP A 51 15.39 -30.79 4.28
CA ASP A 51 14.60 -31.61 5.20
C ASP A 51 13.45 -30.74 5.72
N SER A 52 12.26 -31.31 5.69
CA SER A 52 11.06 -30.81 6.34
C SER A 52 11.28 -30.71 7.85
N LYS A 53 12.21 -29.85 8.28
CA LYS A 53 12.21 -29.25 9.60
C LYS A 53 10.99 -28.36 9.59
N THR A 54 9.87 -28.97 10.01
CA THR A 54 8.62 -28.35 10.47
C THR A 54 8.71 -26.83 10.44
N VAL A 55 8.36 -26.23 9.31
CA VAL A 55 8.23 -24.79 9.20
C VAL A 55 7.00 -24.48 10.03
N ILE A 56 7.21 -24.19 11.31
CA ILE A 56 6.15 -23.68 12.17
C ILE A 56 5.72 -22.38 11.50
N PRO A 57 4.46 -22.29 11.04
CA PRO A 57 3.97 -21.08 10.41
C PRO A 57 4.17 -19.90 11.36
N GLN A 58 4.82 -18.84 10.86
CA GLN A 58 5.18 -17.67 11.67
C GLN A 58 3.97 -16.82 12.04
N THR A 59 2.84 -17.04 11.38
CA THR A 59 1.60 -16.33 11.60
C THR A 59 0.43 -17.31 11.59
N LEU A 60 -0.62 -16.96 12.32
CA LEU A 60 -1.88 -17.72 12.33
C LEU A 60 -2.49 -17.81 10.93
N GLU A 61 -2.31 -16.78 10.11
CA GLU A 61 -2.72 -16.75 8.70
C GLU A 61 -2.10 -17.89 7.89
N CYS A 62 -0.78 -18.07 7.99
CA CYS A 62 -0.06 -19.15 7.30
C CYS A 62 -0.42 -20.54 7.84
N PHE A 63 -0.78 -20.65 9.12
CA PHE A 63 -1.22 -21.91 9.72
C PHE A 63 -2.61 -22.33 9.24
N VAL A 64 -3.56 -21.39 9.25
CA VAL A 64 -4.96 -21.64 8.92
C VAL A 64 -5.20 -21.59 7.40
N GLY A 65 -4.26 -21.02 6.63
CA GLY A 65 -4.39 -20.83 5.19
C GLY A 65 -5.46 -19.79 4.83
N ARG A 66 -5.76 -18.87 5.76
CA ARG A 66 -6.82 -17.86 5.63
C ARG A 66 -6.30 -16.49 6.03
N PRO A 67 -6.54 -15.43 5.23
CA PRO A 67 -6.21 -14.05 5.59
C PRO A 67 -6.65 -13.67 7.00
N GLU A 68 -5.83 -12.90 7.70
CA GLU A 68 -6.07 -12.51 9.11
C GLU A 68 -7.48 -11.92 9.31
N MET A 69 -7.94 -11.13 8.32
CA MET A 69 -9.25 -10.47 8.33
C MET A 69 -10.45 -11.42 8.32
N ILE A 70 -10.29 -12.69 7.92
CA ILE A 70 -11.37 -13.68 7.86
C ILE A 70 -11.13 -14.89 8.76
N LEU A 71 -10.14 -14.84 9.66
CA LEU A 71 -9.83 -15.96 10.55
C LEU A 71 -11.01 -16.37 11.43
N PHE A 72 -11.85 -15.42 11.82
CA PHE A 72 -13.04 -15.64 12.65
C PHE A 72 -14.33 -15.82 11.84
N TRP A 73 -14.25 -15.85 10.51
CA TRP A 73 -15.40 -16.10 9.65
C TRP A 73 -15.77 -17.59 9.64
N ASP A 74 -16.98 -17.89 10.08
CA ASP A 74 -17.55 -19.24 10.12
C ASP A 74 -18.57 -19.40 8.98
N SER A 75 -18.19 -20.15 7.94
CA SER A 75 -19.06 -20.41 6.79
C SER A 75 -20.23 -21.34 7.10
N GLN A 76 -20.22 -22.03 8.24
CA GLN A 76 -21.28 -22.97 8.62
C GLN A 76 -22.34 -22.35 9.53
N LYS A 77 -22.07 -21.17 10.10
CA LYS A 77 -23.08 -20.42 10.85
C LYS A 77 -23.90 -19.56 9.89
N PRO A 78 -25.24 -19.54 10.01
CA PRO A 78 -26.04 -18.56 9.29
C PRO A 78 -25.65 -17.17 9.79
N THR A 79 -24.81 -16.48 9.01
CA THR A 79 -24.51 -15.07 9.24
C THR A 79 -25.76 -14.29 8.88
N HIS A 80 -26.50 -13.84 9.89
CA HIS A 80 -27.47 -12.77 9.66
C HIS A 80 -26.71 -11.58 9.07
N LYS A 81 -27.10 -11.13 7.88
CA LYS A 81 -26.50 -9.95 7.26
C LYS A 81 -26.85 -8.74 8.12
N THR A 82 -25.85 -8.21 8.81
CA THR A 82 -25.98 -6.94 9.52
C THR A 82 -25.82 -5.82 8.51
N TYR A 83 -26.86 -4.98 8.37
CA TYR A 83 -26.79 -3.78 7.55
C TYR A 83 -26.46 -2.60 8.43
N ILE A 84 -25.57 -1.74 7.93
CA ILE A 84 -25.25 -0.47 8.57
C ILE A 84 -25.87 0.61 7.69
N ASP A 85 -26.82 1.35 8.26
CA ASP A 85 -27.39 2.50 7.59
C ASP A 85 -26.34 3.62 7.51
N VAL A 86 -25.97 3.97 6.28
CA VAL A 86 -24.99 5.02 5.97
C VAL A 86 -25.63 6.24 5.32
N THR A 87 -26.96 6.32 5.28
CA THR A 87 -27.70 7.43 4.64
C THR A 87 -27.24 8.79 5.16
N PHE A 88 -27.03 8.89 6.48
CA PHE A 88 -26.46 10.09 7.11
C PHE A 88 -25.11 10.52 6.50
N LEU A 89 -24.22 9.58 6.21
CA LEU A 89 -22.92 9.89 5.60
C LEU A 89 -23.08 10.40 4.17
N ILE A 90 -24.01 9.82 3.42
CA ILE A 90 -24.33 10.25 2.05
C ILE A 90 -24.90 11.67 2.04
N ASP A 91 -25.79 11.99 2.98
CA ASP A 91 -26.38 13.32 3.13
C ASP A 91 -25.32 14.36 3.48
N GLU A 92 -24.44 14.06 4.44
CA GLU A 92 -23.36 14.96 4.84
C GLU A 92 -22.33 15.18 3.71
N ALA A 93 -21.96 14.13 2.98
CA ALA A 93 -21.09 14.26 1.81
C ALA A 93 -21.74 15.10 0.71
N SER A 94 -23.05 14.91 0.47
CA SER A 94 -23.81 15.70 -0.49
C SER A 94 -23.85 17.18 -0.11
N LYS A 95 -23.94 17.50 1.19
CA LYS A 95 -23.83 18.89 1.68
C LYS A 95 -22.44 19.45 1.41
N ILE A 96 -21.36 18.69 1.68
CA ILE A 96 -19.98 19.10 1.41
C ILE A 96 -19.79 19.42 -0.07
N PHE A 97 -20.32 18.59 -0.97
CA PHE A 97 -20.18 18.80 -2.43
C PHE A 97 -20.99 19.96 -2.98
N LYS A 98 -22.02 20.43 -2.27
CA LYS A 98 -22.81 21.61 -2.62
C LYS A 98 -22.21 22.91 -2.12
N GLN A 99 -21.35 22.84 -1.09
CA GLN A 99 -20.68 24.03 -0.56
C GLN A 99 -19.60 24.50 -1.54
N PRO A 100 -19.48 25.80 -1.79
CA PRO A 100 -18.36 26.33 -2.54
C PRO A 100 -17.06 25.94 -1.82
N SER A 101 -16.12 25.35 -2.55
CA SER A 101 -14.82 25.02 -1.99
C SER A 101 -14.15 26.29 -1.42
N GLU A 102 -13.69 26.23 -0.17
CA GLU A 102 -12.81 27.26 0.42
C GLU A 102 -11.45 27.17 -0.29
N ARG A 103 -11.36 27.67 -1.53
CA ARG A 103 -10.18 27.54 -2.38
C ARG A 103 -9.05 28.42 -1.85
N ILE A 104 -8.01 27.82 -1.27
CA ILE A 104 -6.78 28.55 -0.89
C ILE A 104 -5.52 28.00 -1.58
N HIS A 105 -5.55 26.83 -2.21
CA HIS A 105 -4.33 26.21 -2.74
C HIS A 105 -4.20 26.31 -4.27
N ILE A 106 -3.76 27.48 -4.75
CA ILE A 106 -3.23 27.63 -6.11
C ILE A 106 -1.88 26.91 -6.14
N SER A 107 -1.81 25.72 -6.76
CA SER A 107 -0.57 24.98 -6.94
C SER A 107 -0.36 24.60 -8.40
N LYS A 108 0.92 24.46 -8.79
CA LYS A 108 1.36 24.23 -10.18
C LYS A 108 0.96 22.86 -10.73
N SER A 109 0.63 21.88 -9.88
CA SER A 109 0.21 20.55 -10.32
C SER A 109 -0.99 20.03 -9.55
N ARG A 110 -1.84 19.28 -10.25
CA ARG A 110 -3.06 18.65 -9.69
C ARG A 110 -2.77 17.76 -8.49
N LEU A 111 -1.71 16.94 -8.58
CA LEU A 111 -1.27 16.08 -7.48
C LEU A 111 -0.76 16.89 -6.28
N HIS A 112 -0.04 17.98 -6.53
CA HIS A 112 0.46 18.81 -5.44
C HIS A 112 -0.68 19.53 -4.72
N ARG A 113 -1.72 19.98 -5.43
CA ARG A 113 -2.96 20.52 -4.82
C ARG A 113 -3.62 19.51 -3.88
N LEU A 114 -3.77 18.26 -4.34
CA LEU A 114 -4.31 17.17 -3.52
C LEU A 114 -3.43 16.87 -2.30
N SER A 115 -2.10 16.95 -2.44
CA SER A 115 -1.18 16.73 -1.32
C SER A 115 -1.27 17.82 -0.25
N LEU A 116 -1.62 19.05 -0.62
CA LEU A 116 -1.84 20.16 0.33
C LEU A 116 -3.15 19.99 1.10
N GLY A 117 -4.20 19.51 0.43
CA GLY A 117 -5.48 19.19 1.04
C GLY A 117 -5.48 17.93 1.91
N SER A 118 -4.42 17.12 1.87
CA SER A 118 -4.22 16.01 2.80
C SER A 118 -3.87 16.57 4.18
N VAL A 119 -4.89 17.06 4.89
CA VAL A 119 -4.80 17.43 6.31
C VAL A 119 -4.62 16.13 7.10
N ILE A 120 -3.39 15.63 7.12
CA ILE A 120 -2.97 14.67 8.14
C ILE A 120 -2.87 15.53 9.42
N PRO A 121 -3.76 15.35 10.41
CA PRO A 121 -3.71 16.13 11.62
C PRO A 121 -2.32 15.97 12.24
N SER A 122 -1.68 17.09 12.58
CA SER A 122 -0.40 17.09 13.28
C SER A 122 -0.48 16.14 14.47
N VAL A 123 0.34 15.10 14.40
CA VAL A 123 0.33 13.92 15.25
C VAL A 123 0.93 14.24 16.63
N LYS A 124 0.29 15.13 17.38
CA LYS A 124 0.80 15.60 18.68
C LYS A 124 0.13 14.91 19.87
N ASN A 125 -1.05 14.32 19.68
CA ASN A 125 -1.85 13.77 20.78
C ASN A 125 -2.32 12.34 20.48
N TYR A 126 -1.43 11.35 20.63
CA TYR A 126 -1.86 9.96 20.68
C TYR A 126 -2.49 9.67 22.03
N LYS A 127 -3.73 9.19 22.03
CA LYS A 127 -4.33 8.56 23.20
C LYS A 127 -4.19 7.06 23.06
N PHE A 128 -3.66 6.41 24.09
CA PHE A 128 -3.66 4.95 24.14
C PHE A 128 -5.10 4.49 24.40
N VAL A 129 -5.63 3.70 23.49
CA VAL A 129 -6.99 3.14 23.59
C VAL A 129 -6.85 1.65 23.90
N THR A 130 -7.30 1.25 25.09
CA THR A 130 -7.26 -0.15 25.54
C THR A 130 -8.42 -0.98 25.02
N GLN A 131 -9.56 -0.35 24.73
CA GLN A 131 -10.77 -1.00 24.22
C GLN A 131 -11.38 -0.14 23.13
N MET A 132 -11.77 -0.78 22.02
CA MET A 132 -12.42 -0.12 20.90
C MET A 132 -13.86 -0.63 20.81
N THR A 133 -14.82 0.28 20.95
CA THR A 133 -16.24 -0.01 20.86
C THR A 133 -16.75 0.14 19.43
N GLN A 134 -17.94 -0.40 19.15
CA GLN A 134 -18.60 -0.19 17.85
C GLN A 134 -18.80 1.29 17.53
N LYS A 135 -19.08 2.10 18.57
CA LYS A 135 -19.22 3.56 18.43
C LYS A 135 -17.91 4.20 17.97
N ASP A 136 -16.78 3.82 18.55
CA ASP A 136 -15.46 4.34 18.17
C ASP A 136 -15.12 4.00 16.71
N VAL A 137 -15.47 2.79 16.26
CA VAL A 137 -15.30 2.37 14.87
C VAL A 137 -16.18 3.19 13.94
N ALA A 138 -17.46 3.36 14.28
CA ALA A 138 -18.40 4.14 13.49
C ALA A 138 -17.98 5.62 13.38
N GLU A 139 -17.57 6.23 14.48
CA GLU A 139 -17.03 7.61 14.51
C GLU A 139 -15.76 7.72 13.66
N THR A 140 -14.89 6.71 13.70
CA THR A 140 -13.69 6.65 12.85
C THR A 140 -14.07 6.58 11.37
N TRP A 141 -15.04 5.75 11.00
CA TRP A 141 -15.51 5.66 9.62
C TRP A 141 -16.13 6.97 9.14
N GLN A 142 -17.00 7.58 9.96
CA GLN A 142 -17.58 8.89 9.68
C GLN A 142 -16.50 9.94 9.46
N PHE A 143 -15.53 10.04 10.37
CA PHE A 143 -14.41 10.97 10.25
C PHE A 143 -13.66 10.76 8.93
N ARG A 144 -13.24 9.52 8.64
CA ARG A 144 -12.49 9.18 7.41
C ARG A 144 -13.29 9.49 6.15
N PHE A 145 -14.56 9.10 6.12
CA PHE A 145 -15.44 9.31 4.97
C PHE A 145 -15.61 10.80 4.65
N LEU A 146 -15.92 11.62 5.67
CA LEU A 146 -16.10 13.06 5.49
C LEU A 146 -14.79 13.80 5.22
N THR A 147 -13.66 13.33 5.77
CA THR A 147 -12.33 13.84 5.42
C THR A 147 -12.03 13.62 3.94
N VAL A 148 -12.32 12.43 3.40
CA VAL A 148 -12.11 12.15 1.97
C VAL A 148 -13.05 12.98 1.10
N ALA A 149 -14.31 13.15 1.51
CA ALA A 149 -15.25 14.02 0.81
C ALA A 149 -14.69 15.46 0.68
N LYS A 150 -14.20 16.04 1.79
CA LYS A 150 -13.55 17.35 1.77
C LYS A 150 -12.26 17.35 0.95
N TRP A 151 -11.47 16.28 1.02
CA TRP A 151 -10.24 16.17 0.25
C TRP A 151 -10.50 16.20 -1.27
N LEU A 152 -11.57 15.54 -1.73
CA LEU A 152 -11.96 15.49 -3.14
C LEU A 152 -12.37 16.86 -3.68
N THR A 153 -12.93 17.77 -2.87
CA THR A 153 -13.30 19.12 -3.32
C THR A 153 -12.09 19.99 -3.68
N HIS A 154 -10.88 19.59 -3.28
CA HIS A 154 -9.65 20.27 -3.72
C HIS A 154 -9.26 19.96 -5.17
N PHE A 155 -9.84 18.92 -5.77
CA PHE A 155 -9.68 18.58 -7.18
C PHE A 155 -10.71 19.35 -8.01
N GLN A 156 -10.25 20.20 -8.93
CA GLN A 156 -11.14 21.11 -9.65
C GLN A 156 -12.06 20.36 -10.62
N GLU A 157 -11.51 19.39 -11.33
CA GLU A 157 -12.25 18.57 -12.28
C GLU A 157 -13.28 17.67 -11.58
N PHE A 158 -13.15 17.49 -10.26
CA PHE A 158 -14.17 16.82 -9.46
C PHE A 158 -15.42 17.68 -9.31
N GLU A 159 -15.28 19.02 -9.27
CA GLU A 159 -16.43 19.93 -9.13
C GLU A 159 -17.36 19.88 -10.33
N ASP A 160 -16.83 19.61 -11.53
CA ASP A 160 -17.59 19.54 -12.77
C ASP A 160 -18.39 18.23 -12.93
N LEU A 161 -18.15 17.23 -12.07
CA LEU A 161 -18.85 15.96 -12.13
C LEU A 161 -20.29 16.05 -11.59
N ASP A 162 -21.15 15.19 -12.11
CA ASP A 162 -22.50 15.02 -11.59
C ASP A 162 -22.51 14.53 -10.12
N GLY A 163 -23.55 14.90 -9.38
CA GLY A 163 -23.69 14.57 -7.96
C GLY A 163 -23.66 13.06 -7.68
N GLU A 164 -24.31 12.24 -8.50
CA GLU A 164 -24.30 10.78 -8.31
C GLU A 164 -22.91 10.19 -8.55
N LEU A 165 -22.20 10.72 -9.55
CA LEU A 165 -20.85 10.26 -9.88
C LEU A 165 -19.85 10.65 -8.77
N LYS A 166 -19.97 11.86 -8.21
CA LYS A 166 -19.18 12.29 -7.04
C LYS A 166 -19.35 11.34 -5.85
N LEU A 167 -20.60 10.98 -5.54
CA LEU A 167 -20.91 10.04 -4.46
C LEU A 167 -20.36 8.63 -4.74
N THR A 168 -20.50 8.15 -5.98
CA THR A 168 -19.97 6.85 -6.41
C THR A 168 -18.45 6.78 -6.25
N ILE A 169 -17.73 7.82 -6.67
CA ILE A 169 -16.28 7.92 -6.49
C ILE A 169 -15.94 7.91 -5.00
N LEU A 170 -16.63 8.72 -4.19
CA LEU A 170 -16.39 8.78 -2.75
C LEU A 170 -16.59 7.42 -2.08
N GLN A 171 -17.71 6.74 -2.33
CA GLN A 171 -18.02 5.40 -1.79
C GLN A 171 -16.95 4.37 -2.17
N THR A 172 -16.36 4.52 -3.35
CA THR A 172 -15.33 3.60 -3.87
C THR A 172 -13.93 3.93 -3.34
N ILE A 173 -13.58 5.19 -3.10
CA ILE A 173 -12.18 5.57 -2.85
C ILE A 173 -11.84 5.79 -1.38
N TRP A 174 -12.82 6.07 -0.51
CA TRP A 174 -12.55 6.50 0.87
C TRP A 174 -11.76 5.48 1.70
N HIS A 175 -12.03 4.19 1.50
CA HIS A 175 -11.35 3.11 2.20
C HIS A 175 -9.91 2.93 1.68
N ILE A 176 -9.70 3.05 0.37
CA ILE A 176 -8.37 3.01 -0.26
C ILE A 176 -7.52 4.17 0.27
N TRP A 177 -8.09 5.37 0.28
CA TRP A 177 -7.42 6.56 0.81
C TRP A 177 -7.03 6.38 2.28
N SER A 178 -7.90 5.79 3.10
CA SER A 178 -7.64 5.52 4.52
C SER A 178 -6.46 4.56 4.73
N ILE A 179 -6.32 3.54 3.89
CA ILE A 179 -5.19 2.61 3.90
C ILE A 179 -3.89 3.33 3.50
N LEU A 180 -3.94 4.14 2.45
CA LEU A 180 -2.79 4.93 2.00
C LEU A 180 -2.31 5.91 3.06
N ASP A 181 -3.24 6.59 3.74
CA ASP A 181 -2.94 7.49 4.85
C ASP A 181 -2.25 6.75 6.01
N TYR A 182 -2.77 5.59 6.41
CA TYR A 182 -2.14 4.74 7.42
C TYR A 182 -0.70 4.36 7.05
N HIS A 183 -0.47 3.93 5.82
CA HIS A 183 0.88 3.57 5.36
C HIS A 183 1.82 4.77 5.29
N SER A 184 1.32 5.93 4.86
CA SER A 184 2.07 7.19 4.85
C SER A 184 2.50 7.60 6.26
N LEU A 185 1.58 7.54 7.22
CA LEU A 185 1.84 7.83 8.63
C LEU A 185 2.87 6.84 9.21
N ALA A 186 2.69 5.54 8.98
CA ALA A 186 3.61 4.51 9.45
C ALA A 186 5.03 4.68 8.86
N ALA A 187 5.14 5.03 7.57
CA ALA A 187 6.42 5.32 6.93
C ALA A 187 7.11 6.54 7.54
N THR A 188 6.35 7.61 7.80
CA THR A 188 6.85 8.84 8.43
C THR A 188 7.35 8.57 9.85
N HIS A 189 6.57 7.82 10.64
CA HIS A 189 6.94 7.43 12.00
C HIS A 189 8.23 6.60 12.03
N ARG A 190 8.37 5.63 11.10
CA ARG A 190 9.61 4.85 10.96
C ARG A 190 10.83 5.73 10.65
N LYS A 191 10.69 6.72 9.77
CA LYS A 191 11.77 7.68 9.46
C LYS A 191 12.16 8.51 10.68
N ILE A 192 11.19 9.00 11.44
CA ILE A 192 11.44 9.77 12.67
C ILE A 192 12.17 8.92 13.71
N ILE A 193 11.70 7.70 13.97
CA ILE A 193 12.38 6.77 14.90
C ILE A 193 13.81 6.51 14.45
N GLN A 194 14.06 6.30 13.15
CA GLN A 194 15.40 6.08 12.63
C GLN A 194 16.30 7.31 12.83
N MET A 195 15.78 8.52 12.57
CA MET A 195 16.50 9.77 12.83
C MET A 195 16.85 9.94 14.31
N LEU A 196 15.89 9.69 15.22
CA LEU A 196 16.14 9.77 16.66
C LEU A 196 17.16 8.73 17.16
N ARG A 197 17.21 7.54 16.54
CA ARG A 197 18.25 6.54 16.84
C ARG A 197 19.62 7.00 16.38
N ASN A 198 19.72 7.59 15.19
CA ASN A 198 20.98 8.09 14.65
C ASN A 198 21.53 9.29 15.43
N LEU A 199 20.68 10.10 16.08
CA LEU A 199 21.10 11.22 16.93
C LEU A 199 21.57 10.78 18.34
N ARG A 200 21.36 9.53 18.72
CA ARG A 200 21.80 8.95 20.01
C ARG A 200 23.10 8.14 19.90
N GLN A 201 23.67 8.00 18.70
CA GLN A 201 24.98 7.37 18.44
C GLN A 201 26.00 8.45 18.11
#